data_AF-A0A1I4I510-F1
#
_entry.id   AF-A0A1I4I510-F1
#
_cell.length_a   1.000
_cell.length_b   1.000
_cell.length_c   1.000
_cell.angle_alpha   90.00
_cell.angle_beta   90.00
_cell.angle_gamma   90.00
#
_symmetry.space_group_name_H-M   'P 1'
#
loop_
_entity.id
_entity.type
_entity.pdbx_description
1 polymer ?
#
loop_
_entity_poly.entity_id
_entity_poly.type
_entity_poly.pdbx_seq_one_letter_code
_entity_poly.pdbx_strand_id
1 'polypeptide(L)'
;MYRIGFPFWKQMARLGVPLKLRVNVIRDDEAGVFVATSDDLRGLVCEATSMDDLVKEVNLATCELLSLQMHSMPVPQPITDLRLCLA
;
A
#
# COMPACT_ATOMS: atom_id res chain seq x y z
N MET A 1 -15.20 -1.07 -5.50
CA MET A 1 -13.84 -0.63 -5.12
C MET A 1 -13.05 -0.36 -6.39
N TYR A 2 -12.24 0.69 -6.42
CA TYR A 2 -11.39 1.03 -7.57
C TYR A 2 -9.91 0.78 -7.23
N ARG A 3 -9.16 0.16 -8.13
CA ARG A 3 -7.77 -0.22 -7.86
C ARG A 3 -6.84 0.99 -8.02
N ILE A 4 -5.95 1.20 -7.06
CA ILE A 4 -4.89 2.23 -7.16
C ILE A 4 -3.95 1.85 -8.32
N GLY A 5 -3.48 2.85 -9.06
CA GLY A 5 -2.61 2.66 -10.23
C GLY A 5 -3.35 2.46 -11.56
N PHE A 6 -4.66 2.22 -11.55
CA PHE A 6 -5.48 2.15 -12.78
C PHE A 6 -5.86 3.55 -13.30
N PRO A 7 -6.11 3.74 -14.60
CA PRO A 7 -6.47 5.05 -15.15
C PRO A 7 -7.58 5.74 -14.35
N PHE A 8 -7.42 7.03 -14.07
CA PHE A 8 -8.39 7.84 -13.33
C PHE A 8 -8.65 7.47 -11.86
N TRP A 9 -7.84 6.60 -11.23
CA TRP A 9 -8.04 6.21 -9.83
C TRP A 9 -8.10 7.40 -8.85
N LYS A 10 -7.33 8.48 -9.12
CA LYS A 10 -7.34 9.71 -8.32
C LYS A 10 -8.67 10.44 -8.40
N GLN A 11 -9.34 10.44 -9.56
CA GLN A 11 -10.66 11.03 -9.71
C GLN A 11 -11.70 10.20 -8.94
N MET A 12 -11.61 8.88 -9.03
CA MET A 12 -12.47 7.97 -8.26
C MET A 12 -12.31 8.17 -6.75
N ALA A 13 -11.07 8.34 -6.28
CA ALA A 13 -10.78 8.69 -4.89
C ALA A 13 -11.45 10.00 -4.46
N ARG A 14 -11.39 11.03 -5.31
CA ARG A 14 -12.04 12.34 -5.07
C ARG A 14 -13.56 12.28 -5.03
N LEU A 15 -14.16 11.30 -5.72
CA LEU A 15 -15.60 11.04 -5.70
C LEU A 15 -16.02 10.19 -4.49
N GLY A 16 -15.11 9.87 -3.58
CA GLY A 16 -15.39 9.07 -2.38
C GLY A 16 -15.52 7.56 -2.65
N VAL A 17 -15.08 7.09 -3.84
CA VAL A 17 -15.14 5.67 -4.16
C VAL A 17 -14.06 4.92 -3.36
N PRO A 18 -14.41 3.85 -2.63
CA PRO A 18 -13.43 3.06 -1.88
C PRO A 18 -12.33 2.51 -2.80
N LEU A 19 -11.08 2.74 -2.39
CA LEU A 19 -9.90 2.28 -3.14
C LEU A 19 -9.43 0.90 -2.66
N LYS A 20 -8.82 0.14 -3.58
CA LYS A 20 -8.15 -1.13 -3.29
C LYS A 20 -6.66 -1.00 -3.61
N LEU A 21 -5.81 -1.37 -2.66
CA LEU A 21 -4.36 -1.46 -2.81
C LEU A 21 -3.91 -2.92 -2.79
N ARG A 22 -3.03 -3.33 -3.69
CA ARG A 22 -2.39 -4.66 -3.62
C ARG A 22 -0.95 -4.47 -3.16
N VAL A 23 -0.56 -5.25 -2.16
CA VAL A 23 0.78 -5.20 -1.57
C VAL A 23 1.38 -6.59 -1.67
N ASN A 24 2.53 -6.67 -2.33
CA ASN A 24 3.32 -7.87 -2.48
C ASN A 24 4.28 -7.93 -1.30
N VAL A 25 4.30 -9.05 -0.58
CA VAL A 25 5.15 -9.27 0.59
C VAL A 25 6.08 -10.43 0.30
N ILE A 26 7.37 -10.22 0.47
CA ILE A 26 8.41 -11.24 0.35
C ILE A 26 9.05 -11.43 1.73
N ARG A 27 9.38 -12.67 2.09
CA ARG A 27 10.20 -12.94 3.27
C ARG A 27 11.66 -12.95 2.84
N ASP A 28 12.47 -12.10 3.46
CA ASP A 28 13.92 -12.15 3.37
C ASP A 28 14.45 -12.95 4.57
N ASP A 29 14.91 -14.18 4.32
CA ASP A 29 15.41 -15.06 5.36
C ASP A 29 16.84 -14.70 5.81
N GLU A 30 17.62 -14.01 4.98
CA GLU A 30 18.97 -13.55 5.35
C GLU A 30 18.90 -12.37 6.33
N ALA A 31 17.99 -11.43 6.08
CA ALA A 31 17.73 -10.29 6.96
C ALA A 31 16.74 -10.61 8.09
N GLY A 32 15.97 -11.69 7.99
CA GLY A 32 14.97 -12.09 8.98
C GLY A 32 13.73 -11.20 9.02
N VAL A 33 13.41 -10.51 7.92
CA VAL A 33 12.32 -9.52 7.82
C VAL A 33 11.36 -9.86 6.68
N PHE A 34 10.14 -9.35 6.77
CA PHE A 34 9.21 -9.27 5.64
C PHE A 34 9.39 -7.92 4.95
N VAL A 35 9.37 -7.92 3.63
CA VAL A 35 9.48 -6.73 2.77
C VAL A 35 8.19 -6.59 1.98
N ALA A 36 7.50 -5.46 2.14
CA ALA A 36 6.28 -5.12 1.44
C ALA A 36 6.57 -4.09 0.32
N THR A 37 6.06 -4.36 -0.88
CA THR A 37 6.14 -3.48 -2.05
C THR A 37 4.80 -3.43 -2.79
N SER A 38 4.60 -2.47 -3.69
CA SER A 38 3.39 -2.41 -4.52
C SER A 38 3.67 -1.85 -5.92
N ASP A 39 3.16 -2.56 -6.94
CA ASP A 39 3.09 -2.05 -8.31
C ASP A 39 2.01 -0.97 -8.48
N ASP A 40 1.02 -0.97 -7.58
CA ASP A 40 -0.14 -0.10 -7.65
C ASP A 40 0.16 1.28 -7.04
N LEU A 41 0.98 1.33 -5.97
CA LEU A 41 1.36 2.57 -5.28
C LEU A 41 2.88 2.79 -5.35
N ARG A 42 3.30 3.62 -6.30
CA ARG A 42 4.71 3.98 -6.48
C ARG A 42 5.29 4.59 -5.20
N GLY A 43 6.42 4.03 -4.76
CA GLY A 43 7.16 4.47 -3.57
C GLY A 43 6.81 3.68 -2.29
N LEU A 44 5.84 2.76 -2.34
CA LEU A 44 5.55 1.90 -1.21
C LEU A 44 6.65 0.83 -1.07
N VAL A 45 7.48 0.99 -0.05
CA VAL A 45 8.44 0.00 0.43
C VAL A 45 8.43 0.04 1.96
N CYS A 46 8.09 -1.06 2.60
CA CYS A 46 8.11 -1.19 4.06
C CYS A 46 8.77 -2.51 4.44
N GLU A 47 9.44 -2.56 5.58
CA GLU A 47 10.01 -3.80 6.12
C GLU A 47 9.71 -3.92 7.60
N ALA A 48 9.53 -5.16 8.06
CA ALA A 48 9.33 -5.45 9.48
C ALA A 48 9.67 -6.90 9.81
N THR A 49 10.06 -7.16 11.06
CA THR A 49 10.40 -8.51 11.55
C THR A 49 9.17 -9.42 11.70
N SER A 50 7.98 -8.82 11.89
CA SER A 50 6.70 -9.51 12.06
C SER A 50 5.67 -9.05 11.02
N MET A 51 4.71 -9.92 10.70
CA MET A 51 3.63 -9.58 9.77
C MET A 51 2.71 -8.48 10.34
N ASP A 52 2.44 -8.51 11.64
CA ASP A 52 1.57 -7.52 12.29
C ASP A 52 2.18 -6.12 12.27
N ASP A 53 3.49 -6.01 12.45
CA ASP A 53 4.19 -4.73 12.36
C ASP A 53 4.29 -4.28 10.90
N LEU A 54 4.52 -5.20 9.96
CA LEU A 54 4.48 -4.88 8.53
C LEU A 54 3.15 -4.27 8.11
N VAL A 55 2.03 -4.82 8.59
CA VAL A 55 0.68 -4.30 8.31
C VAL A 55 0.54 -2.86 8.80
N LYS A 56 1.04 -2.54 10.01
CA LYS A 56 0.99 -1.18 10.57
C LYS A 56 1.82 -0.22 9.71
N GLU A 57 3.06 -0.59 9.39
CA GLU A 57 3.95 0.21 8.56
C GLU A 57 3.37 0.47 7.18
N VAL A 58 2.86 -0.58 6.51
CA VAL A 58 2.20 -0.47 5.20
C VAL A 58 1.02 0.49 5.26
N ASN A 59 0.20 0.44 6.31
CA ASN A 59 -0.94 1.35 6.45
C ASN A 59 -0.51 2.81 6.64
N LEU A 60 0.51 3.06 7.46
CA LEU A 60 1.05 4.41 7.68
C LEU A 60 1.66 4.97 6.39
N ALA A 61 2.55 4.21 5.76
CA ALA A 61 3.21 4.59 4.51
C ALA A 61 2.20 4.80 3.37
N THR A 62 1.17 3.96 3.29
CA THR A 62 0.09 4.12 2.30
C THR A 62 -0.63 5.46 2.48
N CYS A 63 -1.01 5.81 3.71
CA CYS A 63 -1.67 7.08 3.99
C CYS A 63 -0.78 8.28 3.63
N GLU A 64 0.50 8.24 4.00
CA GLU A 64 1.46 9.30 3.68
C GLU A 64 1.66 9.47 2.17
N LEU A 65 1.94 8.36 1.45
CA LEU A 65 2.15 8.38 0.01
C LEU A 65 0.91 8.86 -0.75
N LEU A 66 -0.29 8.45 -0.33
CA LEU A 66 -1.54 8.92 -0.92
C LEU A 66 -1.73 10.42 -0.69
N SER A 67 -1.45 10.92 0.52
CA SER A 67 -1.50 12.34 0.84
C SER A 67 -0.55 13.15 -0.05
N LEU A 68 0.69 12.67 -0.25
CA LEU A 68 1.66 13.30 -1.14
C LEU A 68 1.19 13.31 -2.60
N GLN A 69 0.71 12.18 -3.11
CA GLN A 69 0.27 12.05 -4.50
C GLN A 69 -1.04 12.80 -4.83
N MET A 70 -1.83 13.14 -3.80
CA MET A 70 -3.11 13.84 -3.90
C MET A 70 -3.08 15.26 -3.30
N HIS A 71 -1.91 15.83 -3.05
CA HIS A 71 -1.72 17.20 -2.53
C HIS A 71 -2.52 17.47 -1.24
N SER A 72 -2.35 16.61 -0.24
CA SER A 72 -2.93 16.77 1.10
C SER A 72 -4.46 16.75 1.18
N MET A 73 -5.13 16.21 0.16
CA MET A 73 -6.55 15.86 0.28
C MET A 73 -6.74 14.62 1.16
N PRO A 74 -7.75 14.59 2.03
CA PRO A 74 -8.07 13.41 2.82
C PRO A 74 -8.54 12.29 1.89
N VAL A 75 -7.72 11.24 1.75
CA VAL A 75 -8.09 10.02 1.05
C VAL A 75 -8.51 9.00 2.11
N PRO A 76 -9.71 8.41 2.03
CA PRO A 76 -10.07 7.29 2.90
C PRO A 76 -9.03 6.18 2.79
N GLN A 77 -8.70 5.55 3.91
CA GLN A 77 -7.73 4.45 3.93
C GLN A 77 -8.16 3.37 2.92
N PRO A 78 -7.30 2.99 1.95
CA PRO A 78 -7.64 1.97 1.00
C PRO A 78 -7.74 0.62 1.70
N ILE A 79 -8.51 -0.27 1.09
CA ILE A 79 -8.55 -1.66 1.53
C ILE A 79 -7.34 -2.37 0.93
N THR A 80 -6.45 -2.83 1.81
CA THR A 80 -5.16 -3.42 1.46
C THR A 80 -5.27 -4.94 1.34
N ASP A 81 -4.87 -5.45 0.19
CA ASP A 81 -4.82 -6.87 -0.16
C ASP A 81 -3.35 -7.32 -0.09
N LEU A 82 -2.95 -7.86 1.06
CA LEU A 82 -1.60 -8.36 1.32
C LEU A 82 -1.42 -9.75 0.71
N ARG A 83 -0.37 -9.93 -0.08
CA ARG A 83 -0.07 -11.16 -0.81
C ARG A 83 1.33 -11.60 -0.47
N LEU A 84 1.44 -12.77 0.15
CA LEU A 84 2.73 -13.43 0.31
C LEU A 84 3.17 -13.97 -1.06
N CYS A 85 4.28 -13.42 -1.56
CA CYS A 85 4.95 -13.86 -2.77
C CYS A 85 6.12 -14.75 -2.37
N LEU A 86 6.34 -15.82 -3.14
CA LEU A 86 7.57 -16.58 -3.04
C LEU A 86 8.71 -15.70 -3.58
N ALA A 87 9.80 -15.61 -2.81
CA ALA A 87 11.03 -14.91 -3.20
C ALA A 87 11.67 -15.54 -4.44
#